data_AF-A0A3D2J873-F1
#
_entry.id   AF-A0A3D2J873-F1
#
_cell.length_a   1.000
_cell.length_b   1.000
_cell.length_c   1.000
_cell.angle_alpha   90.00
_cell.angle_beta   90.00
_cell.angle_gamma   90.00
#
_symmetry.space_group_name_H-M   'P 1'
#
loop_
_entity.id
_entity.type
_entity.pdbx_description
1 polymer ?
#
loop_
_entity_poly.entity_id
_entity_poly.type
_entity_poly.pdbx_seq_one_letter_code
_entity_poly.pdbx_strand_id
1 'polypeptide(L)'
;MLRVGEEERATEQVQQFGEHIGTSLRYRLPYLRALSVLARFQDENDAAIEHLQEAARLAEEMGLPGDLWSIQAVLGNLYLAQGNAKQAQSVFDRANSIVQTLAEAVEDTVQRANFVASPLAQQVLNQGRVEGY
;
A
#
# COMPACT_ATOMS: atom_id res chain seq x y z
N MET A 1 12.87 -5.70 26.99
CA MET A 1 11.65 -6.54 27.12
C MET A 1 10.35 -5.78 26.80
N LEU A 2 10.38 -4.53 26.31
CA LEU A 2 9.15 -3.78 25.96
C LEU A 2 8.57 -4.10 24.57
N ARG A 3 9.37 -4.68 23.66
CA ARG A 3 8.93 -5.01 22.30
C ARG A 3 7.91 -6.16 22.25
N VAL A 4 8.25 -7.31 22.84
CA VAL A 4 7.43 -8.54 22.80
C VAL A 4 5.99 -8.33 23.30
N GLY A 5 5.76 -7.44 24.28
CA GLY A 5 4.41 -7.18 24.81
C GLY A 5 3.55 -6.23 23.96
N GLU A 6 4.14 -5.41 23.09
CA GLU A 6 3.41 -4.59 22.12
C GLU A 6 3.11 -5.40 20.84
N GLU A 7 4.00 -6.34 20.51
CA GLU A 7 3.91 -7.27 19.39
C GLU A 7 2.71 -8.23 19.53
N GLU A 8 2.55 -8.88 20.68
CA GLU A 8 1.40 -9.74 20.96
C GLU A 8 0.08 -8.97 20.89
N ARG A 9 0.05 -7.73 21.40
CA ARG A 9 -1.18 -6.91 21.44
C ARG A 9 -1.59 -6.38 20.07
N ALA A 10 -0.62 -6.01 19.22
CA ALA A 10 -0.91 -5.62 17.85
C ALA A 10 -1.43 -6.82 17.04
N THR A 11 -0.87 -8.00 17.28
CA THR A 11 -1.29 -9.26 16.64
C THR A 11 -2.71 -9.66 17.06
N GLU A 12 -2.98 -9.68 18.36
CA GLU A 12 -4.31 -9.99 18.91
C GLU A 12 -5.37 -8.98 18.46
N GLN A 13 -5.04 -7.69 18.39
CA GLN A 13 -6.00 -6.69 17.91
C GLN A 13 -6.36 -6.92 16.45
N VAL A 14 -5.39 -7.22 15.58
CA VAL A 14 -5.69 -7.50 14.17
C VAL A 14 -6.52 -8.79 14.04
N GLN A 15 -6.19 -9.84 14.79
CA GLN A 15 -6.94 -11.10 14.78
C GLN A 15 -8.37 -10.97 15.35
N GLN A 16 -8.54 -10.33 16.52
CA GLN A 16 -9.87 -10.06 17.10
C GLN A 16 -10.72 -9.14 16.21
N PHE A 17 -10.09 -8.20 15.50
CA PHE A 17 -10.78 -7.35 14.53
C PHE A 17 -11.23 -8.15 13.30
N GLY A 18 -10.48 -9.19 12.90
CA GLY A 18 -10.86 -10.13 11.84
C GLY A 18 -12.05 -11.03 12.20
N GLU A 19 -12.16 -11.45 13.47
CA GLU A 19 -13.27 -12.31 13.95
C GLU A 19 -14.62 -11.58 14.01
N HIS A 20 -14.63 -10.25 14.18
CA HIS A 20 -15.85 -9.46 14.32
C HIS A 20 -16.40 -8.91 12.99
N ILE A 21 -15.67 -9.09 11.90
CA ILE A 21 -15.98 -8.48 10.61
C ILE A 21 -16.41 -9.59 9.65
N GLY A 22 -17.73 -9.73 9.51
CA GLY A 22 -18.33 -10.54 8.44
C GLY A 22 -17.94 -10.04 7.04
N THR A 23 -18.61 -10.55 6.01
CA THR A 23 -18.39 -10.31 4.57
C THR A 23 -18.53 -8.85 4.08
N SER A 24 -18.53 -7.86 4.97
CA SER A 24 -18.58 -6.44 4.63
C SER A 24 -17.27 -5.95 3.99
N LEU A 25 -17.31 -5.77 2.68
CA LEU A 25 -16.23 -5.20 1.84
C LEU A 25 -15.64 -3.92 2.45
N ARG A 26 -16.46 -3.11 3.13
CA ARG A 26 -16.09 -1.85 3.78
C ARG A 26 -14.94 -2.00 4.80
N TYR A 27 -14.82 -3.15 5.45
CA TYR A 27 -13.80 -3.39 6.46
C TYR A 27 -12.70 -4.35 5.99
N ARG A 28 -12.96 -5.07 4.89
CA ARG A 28 -12.01 -6.04 4.33
C ARG A 28 -10.70 -5.36 3.89
N LEU A 29 -10.79 -4.18 3.29
CA LEU A 29 -9.61 -3.42 2.85
C LEU A 29 -8.72 -2.98 4.03
N PRO A 30 -9.23 -2.28 5.08
CA PRO A 30 -8.45 -1.98 6.27
C PRO A 30 -7.85 -3.22 6.94
N TYR A 31 -8.61 -4.31 7.00
CA TYR A 31 -8.15 -5.57 7.61
C TYR A 31 -6.95 -6.18 6.86
N LEU A 32 -7.02 -6.28 5.53
CA LEU A 32 -5.91 -6.77 4.70
C LEU A 32 -4.66 -5.90 4.85
N ARG A 33 -4.83 -4.57 4.93
CA ARG A 33 -3.70 -3.67 5.20
C ARG A 33 -3.09 -3.91 6.57
N ALA A 34 -3.90 -4.10 7.60
CA ALA A 34 -3.42 -4.41 8.94
C ALA A 34 -2.64 -5.75 8.97
N LEU A 35 -3.17 -6.79 8.31
CA LEU A 35 -2.48 -8.07 8.16
C LEU A 35 -1.14 -7.92 7.45
N SER A 36 -1.05 -7.10 6.39
CA SER A 36 0.22 -6.87 5.70
C SER A 36 1.26 -6.18 6.59
N VAL A 37 0.83 -5.26 7.47
CA VAL A 37 1.72 -4.60 8.42
C VAL A 37 2.23 -5.60 9.46
N LEU A 38 1.34 -6.46 9.95
CA LEU A 38 1.68 -7.51 10.90
C LEU A 38 2.67 -8.52 10.30
N ALA A 39 2.39 -9.02 9.10
CA ALA A 39 3.26 -9.96 8.40
C ALA A 39 4.66 -9.35 8.16
N ARG A 40 4.75 -8.07 7.75
CA ARG A 40 6.05 -7.37 7.61
C ARG A 40 6.79 -7.22 8.93
N PHE A 41 6.06 -7.04 10.03
CA PHE A 41 6.67 -6.96 11.35
C PHE A 41 7.28 -8.30 11.78
N GLN A 42 6.67 -9.41 11.34
CA GLN A 42 7.12 -10.77 11.60
C GLN A 42 8.13 -11.28 10.55
N ASP A 43 8.66 -10.40 9.69
CA ASP A 43 9.53 -10.74 8.55
C ASP A 43 8.90 -11.70 7.52
N GLU A 44 7.58 -11.88 7.54
CA GLU A 44 6.79 -12.70 6.63
C GLU A 44 6.44 -11.91 5.35
N ASN A 45 7.47 -11.54 4.59
CA ASN A 45 7.32 -10.64 3.43
C ASN A 45 6.39 -11.20 2.34
N ASP A 46 6.37 -12.52 2.13
CA ASP A 46 5.48 -13.15 1.13
C ASP A 46 4.01 -13.03 1.53
N ALA A 47 3.68 -13.32 2.80
CA ALA A 47 2.33 -13.13 3.33
C ALA A 47 1.88 -11.66 3.26
N ALA A 48 2.79 -10.74 3.54
CA ALA A 48 2.52 -9.32 3.39
C ALA A 48 2.19 -8.92 1.94
N ILE A 49 2.94 -9.46 0.97
CA ILE A 49 2.68 -9.25 -0.46
C ILE A 49 1.30 -9.80 -0.84
N GLU A 50 0.95 -11.01 -0.41
CA GLU A 50 -0.37 -11.61 -0.69
C GLU A 50 -1.52 -10.75 -0.16
N HIS A 51 -1.43 -10.30 1.10
CA HIS A 51 -2.42 -9.42 1.70
C HIS A 51 -2.56 -8.09 0.97
N LEU A 52 -1.44 -7.49 0.53
CA LEU A 52 -1.44 -6.25 -0.23
C LEU A 52 -1.96 -6.42 -1.65
N GLN A 53 -1.68 -7.53 -2.32
CA GLN A 53 -2.23 -7.84 -3.64
C GLN A 53 -3.76 -7.95 -3.58
N GLU A 54 -4.29 -8.62 -2.56
CA GLU A 54 -5.73 -8.71 -2.36
C GLU A 54 -6.34 -7.35 -1.97
N ALA A 55 -5.65 -6.57 -1.13
CA ALA A 55 -6.06 -5.20 -0.81
C ALA A 55 -6.10 -4.31 -2.06
N ALA A 56 -5.11 -4.44 -2.95
CA ALA A 56 -5.07 -3.69 -4.20
C ALA A 56 -6.23 -4.07 -5.12
N ARG A 57 -6.52 -5.36 -5.28
CA ARG A 57 -7.67 -5.85 -6.06
C ARG A 57 -8.97 -5.25 -5.54
N LEU A 58 -9.18 -5.31 -4.23
CA LEU A 58 -10.39 -4.76 -3.61
C LEU A 58 -10.48 -3.23 -3.75
N ALA A 59 -9.37 -2.50 -3.59
CA ALA A 59 -9.37 -1.05 -3.78
C ALA A 59 -9.69 -0.65 -5.24
N GLU A 60 -9.23 -1.44 -6.21
CA GLU A 60 -9.56 -1.27 -7.64
C GLU A 60 -11.06 -1.54 -7.89
N GLU A 61 -11.61 -2.65 -7.38
CA GLU A 61 -13.04 -2.98 -7.50
C GLU A 61 -13.96 -1.96 -6.84
N MET A 62 -13.53 -1.37 -5.72
CA MET A 62 -14.29 -0.35 -4.99
C MET A 62 -14.13 1.07 -5.57
N GLY A 63 -13.26 1.27 -6.58
CA GLY A 63 -12.98 2.59 -7.13
C GLY A 63 -12.33 3.53 -6.12
N LEU A 64 -11.38 3.02 -5.32
CA LEU A 64 -10.63 3.76 -4.30
C LEU A 64 -9.20 4.04 -4.76
N PRO A 65 -8.99 4.98 -5.71
CA PRO A 65 -7.67 5.25 -6.28
C PRO A 65 -6.66 5.68 -5.22
N GLY A 66 -7.10 6.43 -4.19
CA GLY A 66 -6.27 6.88 -3.07
C GLY A 66 -5.64 5.75 -2.27
N ASP A 67 -6.40 4.70 -1.96
CA ASP A 67 -5.88 3.50 -1.32
C ASP A 67 -5.03 2.68 -2.28
N LEU A 68 -5.49 2.53 -3.54
CA LEU A 68 -4.83 1.70 -4.53
C LEU A 68 -3.38 2.13 -4.79
N TRP A 69 -3.12 3.41 -5.06
CA TRP A 69 -1.75 3.86 -5.35
C TRP A 69 -0.83 3.73 -4.12
N SER A 70 -1.35 3.95 -2.92
CA SER A 70 -0.59 3.77 -1.68
C SER A 70 -0.24 2.30 -1.44
N ILE A 71 -1.17 1.37 -1.68
CA ILE A 71 -0.93 -0.07 -1.57
C ILE A 71 0.12 -0.53 -2.60
N GLN A 72 0.00 -0.07 -3.85
CA GLN A 72 0.96 -0.37 -4.91
C GLN A 72 2.38 0.14 -4.56
N ALA A 73 2.51 1.30 -3.93
CA ALA A 73 3.79 1.81 -3.46
C ALA A 73 4.44 0.92 -2.38
N VAL A 74 3.63 0.36 -1.46
CA VAL A 74 4.12 -0.58 -0.44
C VAL A 74 4.54 -1.91 -1.08
N LEU A 75 3.77 -2.43 -2.04
CA LEU A 75 4.16 -3.60 -2.84
C LEU A 75 5.48 -3.38 -3.56
N GLY A 76 5.67 -2.21 -4.17
CA GLY A 76 6.92 -1.85 -4.86
C GLY A 76 8.12 -1.92 -3.94
N ASN A 77 8.00 -1.38 -2.72
CA ASN A 77 9.05 -1.46 -1.71
C ASN A 77 9.38 -2.90 -1.29
N LEU A 78 8.35 -3.75 -1.11
CA LEU A 78 8.57 -5.16 -0.76
C LEU A 78 9.24 -5.93 -1.90
N TYR A 79 8.82 -5.70 -3.14
CA TYR A 79 9.46 -6.31 -4.30
C TYR A 79 10.92 -5.87 -4.44
N LEU A 80 11.25 -4.59 -4.22
CA LEU A 80 12.64 -4.14 -4.19
C LEU A 80 13.45 -4.84 -3.09
N ALA A 81 12.89 -4.98 -1.88
CA ALA A 81 13.56 -5.66 -0.77
C ALA A 81 13.85 -7.15 -1.07
N GLN A 82 13.00 -7.80 -1.87
CA GLN A 82 13.22 -9.17 -2.36
C GLN A 82 14.09 -9.26 -3.62
N GLY A 83 14.56 -8.15 -4.18
CA GLY A 83 15.32 -8.13 -5.44
C GLY A 83 14.46 -8.28 -6.71
N ASN A 84 13.14 -8.26 -6.58
CA ASN A 84 12.17 -8.42 -7.66
C ASN A 84 11.92 -7.10 -8.43
N ALA A 85 12.98 -6.52 -9.00
CA ALA A 85 12.97 -5.18 -9.61
C ALA A 85 11.90 -5.00 -10.71
N LYS A 86 11.63 -6.03 -11.53
CA LYS A 86 10.60 -5.96 -12.59
C LYS A 86 9.19 -5.82 -12.02
N GLN A 87 8.89 -6.58 -10.95
CA GLN A 87 7.58 -6.50 -10.29
C GLN A 87 7.44 -5.16 -9.57
N ALA A 88 8.51 -4.70 -8.90
CA ALA A 88 8.55 -3.38 -8.29
C ALA A 88 8.25 -2.27 -9.29
N GLN A 89 8.91 -2.28 -10.46
CA GLN A 89 8.68 -1.27 -11.50
C GLN A 89 7.22 -1.25 -11.95
N SER A 90 6.66 -2.42 -12.25
CA SER A 90 5.27 -2.55 -12.70
C SER A 90 4.26 -1.93 -11.71
N VAL A 91 4.42 -2.20 -10.41
CA VAL A 91 3.52 -1.63 -9.40
C VAL A 91 3.77 -0.13 -9.15
N PHE A 92 5.02 0.34 -9.24
CA PHE A 92 5.34 1.76 -9.15
C PHE A 92 4.79 2.55 -10.34
N ASP A 93 4.85 2.02 -11.56
CA ASP A 93 4.29 2.66 -12.76
C ASP A 93 2.77 2.79 -12.66
N ARG A 94 2.11 1.76 -12.13
CA ARG A 94 0.67 1.78 -11.87
C ARG A 94 0.31 2.80 -10.80
N ALA A 95 1.07 2.86 -9.70
CA ALA A 95 0.90 3.89 -8.67
C ALA A 95 1.13 5.31 -9.22
N ASN A 96 2.17 5.50 -10.04
CA ASN A 96 2.53 6.78 -10.65
C ASN A 96 1.39 7.30 -11.54
N SER A 97 0.87 6.45 -12.41
CA SER A 97 -0.29 6.78 -13.25
C SER A 97 -1.48 7.27 -12.42
N ILE A 98 -1.80 6.61 -11.31
CA ILE A 98 -2.91 7.01 -10.43
C ILE A 98 -2.60 8.35 -9.72
N VAL A 99 -1.39 8.54 -9.22
CA VAL A 99 -0.96 9.80 -8.58
C VAL A 99 -1.09 10.97 -9.56
N GLN A 100 -0.68 10.79 -10.82
CA GLN A 100 -0.81 11.82 -11.85
C GLN A 100 -2.27 12.17 -12.11
N THR A 101 -3.13 11.17 -12.34
CA THR A 101 -4.57 11.38 -12.54
C THR A 101 -5.23 12.09 -11.36
N LEU A 102 -4.89 11.69 -10.12
CA LEU A 102 -5.40 12.35 -8.92
C LEU A 102 -4.93 13.79 -8.81
N ALA A 103 -3.65 14.07 -9.10
CA ALA A 103 -3.12 15.42 -9.06
C ALA A 103 -3.78 16.33 -10.11
N GLU A 104 -4.02 15.83 -11.32
CA GLU A 104 -4.72 16.56 -12.38
C GLU A 104 -6.15 16.93 -11.99
N ALA A 105 -6.84 16.06 -11.25
CA ALA A 105 -8.20 16.31 -10.76
C ALA A 105 -8.29 17.36 -9.63
N VAL A 106 -7.19 17.71 -8.97
CA VAL A 106 -7.18 18.75 -7.92
C VAL A 106 -7.08 20.12 -8.57
N GLU A 107 -8.14 20.92 -8.53
CA GLU A 107 -8.17 22.28 -9.12
C GLU A 107 -7.24 23.27 -8.39
N ASP A 108 -7.19 23.19 -7.05
CA ASP A 108 -6.35 24.06 -6.23
C ASP A 108 -4.87 23.70 -6.42
N THR A 109 -4.14 24.60 -7.08
CA THR A 109 -2.72 24.44 -7.38
C THR A 109 -1.84 24.22 -6.15
N VAL A 110 -2.19 24.80 -4.99
CA VAL A 110 -1.43 24.62 -3.75
C VAL A 110 -1.69 23.23 -3.18
N GLN A 111 -2.95 22.78 -3.17
CA GLN A 111 -3.29 21.43 -2.72
C GLN A 111 -2.68 20.36 -3.63
N ARG A 112 -2.71 20.58 -4.95
CA ARG A 112 -2.05 19.72 -5.93
C ARG A 112 -0.55 19.63 -5.67
N ALA A 113 0.11 20.77 -5.48
CA ALA A 113 1.54 20.81 -5.20
C ALA A 113 1.88 20.08 -3.89
N ASN A 114 1.09 20.28 -2.84
CA ASN A 114 1.28 19.60 -1.56
C ASN A 114 1.07 18.08 -1.66
N PHE A 115 0.07 17.63 -2.44
CA PHE A 115 -0.16 16.20 -2.68
C PHE A 115 1.02 15.56 -3.41
N VAL A 116 1.46 16.16 -4.52
CA VAL A 116 2.60 15.69 -5.32
C VAL A 116 3.91 15.75 -4.53
N ALA A 117 4.07 16.73 -3.65
CA ALA A 117 5.25 16.88 -2.77
C ALA A 117 5.25 15.94 -1.56
N SER A 118 4.16 15.20 -1.31
CA SER A 118 4.14 14.25 -0.20
C SER A 118 5.24 13.19 -0.35
N PRO A 119 5.86 12.72 0.75
CA PRO A 119 6.98 11.77 0.66
C PRO A 119 6.65 10.50 -0.13
N LEU A 120 5.44 9.97 0.04
CA LEU A 120 5.00 8.77 -0.65
C LEU A 120 4.76 9.03 -2.15
N ALA A 121 4.18 10.18 -2.51
CA ALA A 121 4.03 10.56 -3.91
C ALA A 121 5.39 10.77 -4.58
N GLN A 122 6.32 11.48 -3.94
CA GLN A 122 7.68 11.66 -4.44
C GLN A 122 8.41 10.33 -4.64
N GLN A 123 8.27 9.39 -3.70
CA GLN A 123 8.83 8.05 -3.84
C GLN A 123 8.29 7.37 -5.12
N VAL A 124 6.97 7.34 -5.31
CA VAL A 124 6.33 6.72 -6.47
C VAL A 124 6.76 7.40 -7.77
N LEU A 125 6.76 8.73 -7.81
CA LEU A 125 7.14 9.52 -8.98
C LEU A 125 8.61 9.31 -9.37
N ASN A 126 9.49 9.11 -8.38
CA ASN A 126 10.92 8.87 -8.63
C ASN A 126 11.18 7.43 -9.09
N GLN A 127 10.46 6.45 -8.55
CA GLN A 127 10.59 5.04 -8.93
C GLN A 127 9.94 4.74 -10.30
N GLY A 128 8.90 5.47 -10.69
CA GLY A 128 8.29 5.38 -12.02
C GLY A 128 9.05 6.08 -13.14
N ARG A 129 10.23 6.65 -12.86
CA ARG A 129 11.05 7.45 -13.81
C ARG A 129 12.26 6.71 -14.36
N VAL A 130 12.29 5.37 -14.32
CA VAL A 130 13.41 4.63 -14.91
C VAL A 130 13.35 4.80 -16.44
N GLU A 131 14.19 5.70 -16.92
CA GLU A 131 14.35 6.13 -18.30
C GLU A 131 14.55 4.94 -19.23
N GLY A 132 13.74 4.90 -20.30
CA GLY A 132 14.05 4.09 -21.47
C GLY A 132 15.39 4.55 -22.04
N TYR A 133 16.38 3.67 -21.97
CA TYR A 133 17.61 3.75 -22.77
C TYR A 133 17.37 3.14 -24.15
#